data_AF-A0A3S4EU65-F1
#
_entry.id   AF-A0A3S4EU65-F1
#
_cell.length_a   1.000
_cell.length_b   1.000
_cell.length_c   1.000
_cell.angle_alpha   90.00
_cell.angle_beta   90.00
_cell.angle_gamma   90.00
#
_symmetry.space_group_name_H-M   'P 1'
#
loop_
_entity.id
_entity.type
_entity.pdbx_description
1 polymer ?
#
loop_
_entity_poly.entity_id
_entity_poly.type
_entity_poly.pdbx_seq_one_letter_code
_entity_poly.pdbx_strand_id
1 'polypeptide(L)'
;MGWLPSAPQLNLNPLSVKASADKAGLSAADYTVQALKSGAIRFACEQPDSGHNHPRNLFVWRSNLLGSSGKGHEYMLKYLLGTDSGIQGEALGSSEGIKPEEVEMAVRRD
;
A
#
# COMPACT_ATOMS: atom_id res chain seq x y z
N MET A 1 6.48 -4.66 14.25
CA MET A 1 7.49 -3.99 15.10
C MET A 1 7.04 -2.64 15.65
N GLY A 2 6.10 -1.93 15.00
CA GLY A 2 5.52 -0.71 15.58
C GLY A 2 6.44 0.51 15.58
N TRP A 3 7.51 0.49 14.78
CA TRP A 3 8.49 1.58 14.70
C TRP A 3 8.02 2.76 13.85
N LEU A 4 7.32 2.47 12.75
CA LEU A 4 6.75 3.46 11.84
C LEU A 4 5.25 3.21 11.66
N PRO A 5 4.44 4.26 11.45
CA PRO A 5 3.04 4.10 11.10
C PRO A 5 2.88 3.54 9.67
N SER A 6 1.69 3.02 9.37
CA SER A 6 1.33 2.50 8.04
C SER A 6 0.08 3.19 7.51
N ALA A 7 0.02 3.46 6.20
CA ALA A 7 -1.14 4.03 5.52
C ALA A 7 -1.20 3.59 4.04
N PRO A 8 -2.19 2.78 3.62
CA PRO A 8 -3.18 2.07 4.44
C PRO A 8 -2.53 1.13 5.48
N GLN A 9 -3.29 0.74 6.52
CA GLN A 9 -2.74 -0.05 7.64
C GLN A 9 -2.76 -1.56 7.35
N LEU A 10 -3.95 -2.10 7.05
CA LEU A 10 -4.20 -3.52 6.86
C LEU A 10 -4.66 -3.80 5.43
N ASN A 11 -4.47 -5.03 4.95
CA ASN A 11 -4.89 -5.47 3.61
C ASN A 11 -6.40 -5.72 3.46
N LEU A 12 -7.22 -5.20 4.38
CA LEU A 12 -8.68 -5.28 4.37
C LEU A 12 -9.29 -3.98 4.87
N ASN A 13 -10.60 -3.83 4.72
CA ASN A 13 -11.32 -2.70 5.30
C ASN A 13 -11.31 -2.81 6.84
N PRO A 14 -10.60 -1.95 7.58
CA PRO A 14 -10.46 -2.10 9.04
C PRO A 14 -11.81 -2.04 9.79
N LEU A 15 -12.85 -1.46 9.18
CA LEU A 15 -14.19 -1.42 9.77
C LEU A 15 -14.87 -2.80 9.82
N SER A 16 -14.44 -3.77 9.01
CA SER A 16 -15.00 -5.13 9.03
C SER A 16 -14.46 -6.00 10.16
N VAL A 17 -13.36 -5.60 10.80
CA VAL A 17 -12.67 -6.39 11.84
C VAL A 17 -13.59 -6.72 13.02
N LYS A 18 -14.40 -5.75 13.47
CA LYS A 18 -15.31 -5.95 14.59
C LYS A 18 -16.31 -7.08 14.34
N ALA A 19 -16.91 -7.11 13.15
CA ALA A 19 -17.88 -8.14 12.78
C ALA A 19 -17.23 -9.54 12.71
N SER A 20 -15.99 -9.64 12.22
CA SER A 20 -15.25 -10.91 12.19
C SER A 20 -14.86 -11.40 13.59
N ALA A 21 -14.44 -10.48 14.47
CA ALA A 21 -14.10 -10.80 15.86
C ALA A 21 -15.32 -11.32 16.63
N ASP A 22 -16.49 -10.70 16.46
CA ASP A 22 -17.74 -11.13 17.09
C ASP A 22 -18.13 -12.56 16.70
N LYS A 23 -17.98 -12.91 15.41
CA LYS A 23 -18.24 -14.27 14.91
C LYS A 23 -17.28 -15.31 15.50
N ALA A 24 -16.07 -14.89 15.84
CA ALA A 24 -15.06 -15.75 16.46
C ALA A 24 -15.17 -15.81 18.00
N GLY A 25 -16.06 -15.02 18.61
CA GLY A 25 -16.18 -14.91 20.06
C GLY A 25 -14.95 -14.27 20.73
N LEU A 26 -14.22 -13.41 20.01
CA LEU A 26 -13.00 -12.76 20.47
C LEU A 26 -13.19 -11.24 20.55
N SER A 27 -12.33 -10.57 21.34
CA SER A 27 -12.19 -9.12 21.23
C SER A 27 -11.59 -8.74 19.86
N ALA A 28 -11.85 -7.53 19.38
CA ALA A 28 -11.27 -7.06 18.12
C ALA A 28 -9.73 -7.05 18.15
N ALA A 29 -9.13 -6.74 19.31
CA ALA A 29 -7.69 -6.75 19.50
C ALA A 29 -7.12 -8.18 19.41
N ASP A 30 -7.70 -9.13 20.15
CA ASP A 30 -7.22 -10.52 20.16
C ASP A 30 -7.38 -11.17 18.78
N TYR A 31 -8.54 -10.95 18.13
CA TYR A 31 -8.78 -11.41 16.76
C TYR A 31 -7.72 -10.87 15.80
N THR A 32 -7.45 -9.56 15.85
CA THR A 32 -6.47 -8.92 14.96
C THR A 32 -5.06 -9.48 15.19
N VAL A 33 -4.64 -9.65 16.45
CA VAL A 33 -3.32 -10.22 16.78
C VAL A 33 -3.21 -11.66 16.29
N GLN A 34 -4.24 -12.49 16.50
CA GLN A 34 -4.25 -13.87 16.02
C GLN A 34 -4.25 -13.95 14.49
N ALA A 35 -5.03 -13.09 13.83
CA ALA A 35 -5.11 -13.04 12.37
C ALA A 35 -3.81 -12.54 11.72
N LEU A 36 -3.13 -11.58 12.34
CA LEU A 36 -1.79 -11.13 11.91
C LEU A 36 -0.75 -12.25 12.06
N LYS A 37 -0.75 -12.98 13.19
CA LYS A 37 0.19 -14.10 13.42
C LYS A 37 -0.02 -15.26 12.46
N SER A 38 -1.26 -15.51 12.05
CA SER A 38 -1.61 -16.59 11.10
C SER A 38 -1.50 -16.17 9.63
N GLY A 39 -1.34 -14.87 9.33
CA GLY A 39 -1.32 -14.34 7.97
C GLY A 39 -2.70 -14.15 7.34
N ALA A 40 -3.79 -14.42 8.07
CA ALA A 40 -5.16 -14.15 7.59
C ALA A 40 -5.44 -12.65 7.41
N ILE A 41 -4.81 -11.82 8.24
CA ILE A 41 -4.70 -10.37 8.04
C ILE A 41 -3.21 -10.07 7.81
N ARG A 42 -2.92 -9.18 6.87
CA ARG A 42 -1.55 -8.75 6.55
C ARG A 42 -1.45 -7.23 6.59
N PHE A 43 -0.22 -6.70 6.69
CA PHE A 43 -0.02 -5.27 6.51
C PHE A 43 -0.24 -4.90 5.04
N ALA A 44 -0.89 -3.76 4.81
CA ALA A 44 -1.16 -3.31 3.44
C ALA A 44 0.13 -3.07 2.62
N CYS A 45 1.21 -2.70 3.30
CA CYS A 45 2.52 -2.42 2.70
C CYS A 45 3.22 -3.65 2.11
N GLU A 46 2.82 -4.86 2.50
CA GLU A 46 3.35 -6.11 1.90
C GLU A 46 2.82 -6.31 0.47
N GLN A 47 1.69 -5.68 0.12
CA GLN A 47 1.03 -5.81 -1.18
C GLN A 47 0.45 -4.47 -1.67
N PRO A 48 1.27 -3.42 -1.87
CA PRO A 48 0.77 -2.07 -2.19
C PRO A 48 0.03 -2.01 -3.54
N ASP A 49 0.41 -2.87 -4.49
CA ASP A 49 -0.17 -2.95 -5.84
C ASP A 49 -1.38 -3.90 -5.96
N SER A 50 -1.91 -4.43 -4.86
CA SER A 50 -3.03 -5.39 -4.85
C SER A 50 -4.38 -4.86 -5.38
N GLY A 51 -4.42 -3.59 -5.82
CA GLY A 51 -5.65 -2.90 -6.21
C GLY A 51 -6.48 -2.37 -5.03
N HIS A 52 -6.24 -2.83 -3.80
CA HIS A 52 -6.97 -2.38 -2.61
C HIS A 52 -6.13 -1.57 -1.62
N ASN A 53 -4.79 -1.68 -1.70
CA ASN A 53 -3.86 -1.18 -0.69
C ASN A 53 -3.22 0.19 -1.01
N HIS A 54 -3.84 0.99 -1.89
CA HIS A 54 -3.38 2.34 -2.24
C HIS A 54 -4.40 3.42 -1.85
N PRO A 55 -3.96 4.66 -1.54
CA PRO A 55 -4.87 5.76 -1.29
C PRO A 55 -5.66 6.11 -2.55
N ARG A 56 -6.98 6.26 -2.40
CA ARG A 56 -7.90 6.55 -3.52
C ARG A 56 -8.36 8.00 -3.59
N ASN A 57 -8.42 8.66 -2.44
CA ASN A 57 -8.79 10.07 -2.35
C ASN A 57 -7.66 10.81 -1.62
N LEU A 58 -7.16 11.87 -2.25
CA LEU A 58 -6.09 12.70 -1.71
C LEU A 58 -6.55 14.16 -1.69
N PHE A 59 -6.60 14.76 -0.50
CA PHE A 59 -6.88 16.18 -0.35
C PHE A 59 -5.56 16.94 -0.27
N VAL A 60 -5.39 17.94 -1.14
CA VAL A 60 -4.23 18.84 -1.14
C VAL A 60 -4.73 20.27 -0.93
N TRP A 61 -4.38 20.84 0.21
CA TRP A 61 -4.67 22.24 0.52
C TRP A 61 -3.45 22.85 1.22
N ARG A 62 -3.20 24.15 0.99
CA ARG A 62 -2.05 24.88 1.57
C ARG A 62 -0.70 24.21 1.28
N SER A 63 -0.64 23.41 0.22
CA SER A 63 0.54 22.68 -0.26
C SER A 63 0.52 22.69 -1.78
N ASN A 64 1.69 22.77 -2.38
CA ASN A 64 1.88 22.54 -3.81
C ASN A 64 2.67 21.25 -4.01
N LEU A 65 2.05 20.12 -3.68
CA LEU A 65 2.70 18.80 -3.72
C LEU A 65 3.21 18.48 -5.14
N LEU A 66 2.38 18.70 -6.14
CA LEU A 66 2.68 18.33 -7.52
C LEU A 66 3.56 19.36 -8.25
N GLY A 67 3.72 20.58 -7.73
CA GLY A 67 4.52 21.63 -8.38
C GLY A 67 5.73 22.13 -7.58
N SER A 68 5.99 21.61 -6.39
CA SER A 68 7.10 22.08 -5.55
C SER A 68 7.68 21.00 -4.64
N SER A 69 6.92 20.49 -3.68
CA SER A 69 7.49 19.68 -2.59
C SER A 69 7.67 18.20 -2.94
N GLY A 70 6.99 17.71 -3.98
CA GLY A 70 7.03 16.33 -4.42
C GLY A 70 8.29 15.98 -5.20
N LYS A 71 9.20 15.26 -4.55
CA LYS A 71 10.37 14.67 -5.21
C LYS A 71 9.92 13.48 -6.04
N GLY A 72 10.55 13.28 -7.20
CA GLY A 72 10.09 12.26 -8.15
C GLY A 72 8.77 12.63 -8.82
N HIS A 73 8.66 13.87 -9.32
CA HIS A 73 7.45 14.41 -9.95
C HIS A 73 6.84 13.44 -10.99
N GLU A 74 7.64 12.96 -11.94
CA GLU A 74 7.20 12.03 -12.99
C GLU A 74 6.67 10.68 -12.47
N TYR A 75 7.14 10.25 -11.29
CA TYR A 75 6.62 9.04 -10.63
C TYR A 75 5.22 9.28 -10.05
N MET A 76 4.95 10.47 -9.51
CA MET A 76 3.59 10.81 -9.07
C MET A 76 2.63 10.91 -10.27
N LEU A 77 3.06 11.53 -11.37
CA LEU A 77 2.25 11.57 -12.60
C LEU A 77 1.90 10.15 -13.09
N LYS A 78 2.89 9.26 -13.21
CA LYS A 78 2.67 7.89 -13.67
C LYS A 78 1.85 7.03 -12.71
N TYR A 79 2.24 6.96 -11.45
CA TYR A 79 1.71 5.94 -10.52
C TYR A 79 0.54 6.42 -9.67
N LEU A 80 0.46 7.72 -9.35
CA LEU A 80 -0.63 8.27 -8.55
C LEU A 80 -1.75 8.84 -9.43
N LEU A 81 -1.42 9.55 -10.52
CA LEU A 81 -2.41 10.17 -11.40
C LEU A 81 -2.77 9.32 -12.62
N GLY A 82 -1.86 8.45 -13.08
CA GLY A 82 -2.06 7.66 -14.29
C GLY A 82 -2.03 8.50 -15.58
N THR A 83 -1.27 9.60 -15.59
CA THR A 83 -1.08 10.44 -16.78
C THR A 83 0.24 10.11 -17.49
N ASP A 84 0.45 10.71 -18.66
CA ASP A 84 1.78 10.72 -19.29
C ASP A 84 2.85 11.21 -18.31
N SER A 85 4.06 10.65 -18.46
CA SER A 85 5.22 11.04 -17.64
C SER A 85 6.53 10.94 -18.43
N GLY A 86 7.52 11.71 -17.99
CA GLY A 86 8.85 11.79 -18.59
C GLY A 86 9.89 10.82 -18.00
N ILE A 87 9.49 9.73 -17.34
CA ILE A 87 10.45 8.74 -16.80
C ILE A 87 11.24 8.11 -17.96
N GLN A 88 12.57 8.24 -17.92
CA GLN A 88 13.48 7.71 -18.96
C GLN A 88 14.11 6.37 -18.60
N GLY A 89 14.30 6.11 -17.30
CA GLY A 89 14.93 4.89 -16.81
C GLY A 89 13.97 3.70 -16.79
N GLU A 90 14.52 2.49 -16.80
CA GLU A 90 13.73 1.28 -16.69
C GLU A 90 13.28 0.99 -15.26
N ALA A 91 12.12 0.35 -15.11
CA ALA A 91 11.62 -0.09 -13.82
C ALA A 91 12.36 -1.34 -13.34
N LEU A 92 12.51 -1.47 -12.03
CA LEU A 92 13.07 -2.68 -11.42
C LEU A 92 12.18 -3.89 -11.78
N GLY A 93 12.76 -4.91 -12.42
CA GLY A 93 12.02 -6.05 -13.00
C GLY A 93 11.95 -6.06 -14.54
N SER A 94 12.39 -5.00 -15.23
CA SER A 94 12.67 -5.00 -16.68
C SER A 94 13.93 -5.80 -17.04
N SER A 95 14.83 -5.98 -16.06
CA SER A 95 16.09 -6.70 -16.14
C SER A 95 16.25 -7.65 -14.95
N GLU A 96 17.22 -8.56 -15.01
CA GLU A 96 17.56 -9.45 -13.88
C GLU A 96 18.14 -8.64 -12.71
N GLY A 97 17.24 -8.17 -11.84
CA GLY A 97 17.56 -7.44 -10.62
C GLY A 97 17.05 -8.15 -9.36
N ILE A 98 17.62 -7.80 -8.22
CA ILE A 98 17.21 -8.31 -6.91
C ILE A 98 15.84 -7.72 -6.57
N LYS A 99 14.85 -8.58 -6.32
CA LYS A 99 13.50 -8.19 -5.92
C LYS A 99 13.42 -8.03 -4.39
N PRO A 100 12.52 -7.18 -3.88
CA PRO A 100 12.25 -7.11 -2.44
C PRO A 100 11.74 -8.46 -1.92
N GLU A 101 12.14 -8.81 -0.70
CA GLU A 101 11.73 -10.06 -0.04
C GLU A 101 10.38 -9.93 0.69
N GLU A 102 10.06 -8.71 1.15
CA GLU A 102 8.91 -8.42 2.02
C GLU A 102 7.74 -7.73 1.28
N VAL A 103 7.93 -7.38 0.00
CA VAL A 103 6.92 -6.68 -0.81
C VAL A 103 6.67 -7.47 -2.09
N GLU A 104 5.40 -7.79 -2.35
CA GLU A 104 5.01 -8.47 -3.58
C GLU A 104 5.13 -7.55 -4.79
N MET A 105 5.86 -7.99 -5.80
CA MET A 105 6.02 -7.29 -7.08
C MET A 105 4.98 -7.78 -8.07
N ALA A 106 4.04 -6.91 -8.45
CA ALA A 106 3.13 -7.20 -9.56
C ALA A 106 3.84 -6.98 -10.90
N VAL A 107 3.78 -7.95 -11.82
CA VAL A 107 4.16 -7.74 -13.22
C VAL A 107 3.03 -6.97 -13.88
N ARG A 108 3.10 -5.63 -13.90
CA ARG A 108 2.16 -4.85 -14.72
C ARG A 108 2.50 -5.08 -16.19
N ARG A 109 1.52 -5.55 -16.96
CA ARG A 109 1.53 -5.46 -18.42
C ARG A 109 1.06 -4.06 -18.76
N ASP A 110 1.85 -3.38 -19.57
CA ASP A 110 1.60 -2.02 -20.06
C ASP A 110 0.29 -1.94 -20.86
#